data_AF-A0A7C4H8V2-F1
#
_entry.id   AF-A0A7C4H8V2-F1
#
_cell.length_a   1.000
_cell.length_b   1.000
_cell.length_c   1.000
_cell.angle_alpha   90.00
_cell.angle_beta   90.00
_cell.angle_gamma   90.00
#
_symmetry.space_group_name_H-M   'P 1'
#
loop_
_entity.id
_entity.type
_entity.pdbx_description
1 polymer ?
#
loop_
_entity_poly.entity_id
_entity_poly.type
_entity_poly.pdbx_seq_one_letter_code
_entity_poly.pdbx_strand_id
1 'polypeptide(L)' 'MLELRICVAEWVKEDELNIVVISPENTLLYSGRFKRGSDNCMTVAVLLKETVEGIYTVAVVRHNTILSKTHFRVSD' A
#
# COMPACT_ATOMS: atom_id res chain seq x y z
N MET A 1 -12.28 -9.53 -2.95
CA MET A 1 -11.87 -8.24 -2.33
C MET A 1 -10.76 -8.55 -1.35
N LEU A 2 -9.64 -7.84 -1.42
CA LEU A 2 -8.51 -8.02 -0.52
C LEU A 2 -8.47 -6.85 0.48
N GLU A 3 -8.52 -7.15 1.77
CA GLU A 3 -8.36 -6.15 2.83
C GLU A 3 -6.93 -6.18 3.34
N LEU A 4 -6.24 -5.05 3.26
CA LEU A 4 -4.87 -4.89 3.74
C LEU A 4 -4.85 -3.93 4.92
N ARG A 5 -4.28 -4.37 6.04
CA ARG A 5 -3.93 -3.48 7.14
C ARG A 5 -2.48 -3.03 6.96
N ILE A 6 -2.30 -1.75 6.63
CA ILE A 6 -1.00 -1.15 6.38
C ILE A 6 -0.63 -0.29 7.59
N CYS A 7 0.51 -0.56 8.21
CA CYS A 7 1.00 0.18 9.36
C CYS A 7 2.35 0.84 9.05
N VAL A 8 2.51 2.10 9.44
CA VAL A 8 3.74 2.86 9.28
C VAL A 8 4.55 2.75 10.57
N ALA A 9 5.70 2.09 10.49
CA ALA A 9 6.58 1.87 11.64
C ALA A 9 7.22 3.17 12.15
N GLU A 10 7.66 4.04 11.24
CA GLU A 10 8.37 5.27 11.58
C GLU A 10 7.92 6.43 10.68
N TRP A 11 7.67 7.58 11.31
CA TRP A 11 7.32 8.82 10.63
C TRP A 11 8.50 9.77 10.71
N VAL A 12 9.12 10.04 9.56
CA VAL A 12 10.39 10.79 9.56
C VAL A 12 10.15 12.29 9.75
N LYS A 13 9.14 12.90 9.09
CA LYS A 13 8.79 14.33 9.25
C LYS A 13 7.37 14.73 8.81
N GLU A 14 6.74 13.98 7.92
CA GLU A 14 5.43 14.37 7.37
C GLU A 14 4.30 13.76 8.18
N ASP A 15 3.17 14.47 8.23
CA ASP A 15 1.92 13.96 8.81
C ASP A 15 1.03 13.28 7.77
N GLU A 16 1.47 13.21 6.51
CA GLU A 16 0.73 12.57 5.42
C GLU A 16 1.70 11.84 4.47
N LEU A 17 1.29 10.67 4.00
CA LEU A 17 1.99 9.85 3.01
C LEU A 17 1.05 9.49 1.86
N ASN A 18 1.55 9.35 0.64
CA ASN A 18 0.78 8.67 -0.41
C ASN A 18 1.19 7.20 -0.43
N ILE A 19 0.20 6.31 -0.31
CA ILE A 19 0.39 4.87 -0.35
C ILE A 19 -0.24 4.35 -1.63
N VAL A 20 0.49 3.47 -2.31
CA VAL A 20 0.01 2.75 -3.48
C VAL A 20 0.14 1.25 -3.27
N VAL A 21 -0.80 0.50 -3.86
CA VAL A 21 -0.73 -0.97 -3.96
C VAL A 21 -0.64 -1.34 -5.42
N ILE A 22 0.34 -2.17 -5.77
CA ILE A 22 0.68 -2.55 -7.13
C ILE A 22 0.61 -4.07 -7.25
N SER A 23 -0.06 -4.57 -8.29
CA SER A 23 -0.17 -6.00 -8.59
C SER A 23 1.15 -6.60 -9.07
N PRO A 24 1.28 -7.94 -9.11
CA PRO A 24 2.44 -8.62 -9.71
C PRO A 24 2.69 -8.21 -11.18
N GLU A 25 1.63 -7.84 -11.89
CA GLU A 25 1.65 -7.40 -13.29
C GLU A 25 1.95 -5.89 -13.44
N ASN A 26 2.41 -5.23 -12.36
CA ASN A 26 2.67 -3.79 -12.30
C ASN A 26 1.44 -2.90 -12.55
N THR A 27 0.24 -3.38 -12.26
CA THR A 27 -0.98 -2.57 -12.33
C THR A 27 -1.23 -1.87 -10.99
N LEU A 28 -1.52 -0.58 -11.02
CA LEU A 28 -1.92 0.18 -9.83
C LEU A 28 -3.33 -0.24 -9.39
N LEU A 29 -3.44 -0.84 -8.22
CA LEU A 29 -4.70 -1.34 -7.67
C LEU A 29 -5.32 -0.39 -6.65
N TYR A 30 -4.49 0.41 -6.01
CA TYR A 30 -4.91 1.40 -5.02
C TYR A 30 -3.93 2.57 -5.00
N SER A 31 -4.45 3.78 -4.81
CA SER A 31 -3.68 4.99 -4.51
C SER A 31 -4.47 5.85 -3.53
N GLY A 32 -3.85 6.21 -2.42
CA GLY A 32 -4.54 6.97 -1.38
C GLY A 32 -3.59 7.73 -0.46
N ARG A 33 -4.14 8.71 0.24
CA ARG A 33 -3.43 9.48 1.25
C ARG A 33 -3.63 8.86 2.62
N PHE A 34 -2.53 8.68 3.34
CA PHE A 34 -2.53 8.20 4.70
C PHE A 34 -2.02 9.28 5.63
N LYS A 35 -2.88 9.76 6.53
CA LYS A 35 -2.52 10.75 7.53
C LYS A 35 -2.09 10.07 8.83
N ARG A 36 -1.12 10.67 9.51
CA ARG A 36 -0.67 10.22 10.81
C ARG A 36 -1.84 10.27 11.80
N GLY A 37 -2.15 9.12 12.38
CA GLY A 37 -3.21 8.93 13.36
C GLY A 37 -2.65 8.33 14.66
N SER A 38 -3.53 8.06 15.62
CA SER A 38 -3.13 7.50 16.91
C SER A 38 -2.60 6.06 16.83
N ASP A 39 -3.04 5.29 15.83
CA ASP A 39 -2.68 3.87 15.66
C ASP A 39 -1.62 3.63 14.56
N ASN A 40 -1.25 4.66 13.80
CA ASN A 40 -0.33 4.59 12.66
C ASN A 40 -0.65 3.47 11.66
N CYS A 41 -1.91 3.03 11.61
CA CYS A 41 -2.37 1.99 10.70
C CYS A 41 -3.59 2.46 9.91
N MET A 42 -3.79 1.88 8.73
CA MET A 42 -5.03 2.01 7.97
C MET A 42 -5.41 0.68 7.36
N THR A 43 -6.72 0.47 7.21
CA THR A 43 -7.24 -0.63 6.40
C THR A 43 -7.62 -0.10 5.03
N VAL A 44 -7.12 -0.75 3.98
CA VAL A 44 -7.50 -0.46 2.60
C VAL A 44 -8.16 -1.68 1.99
N ALA A 45 -9.31 -1.48 1.35
CA ALA A 45 -9.97 -2.48 0.55
C ALA A 45 -9.52 -2.33 -0.90
N VAL A 46 -8.86 -3.35 -1.43
CA VAL A 46 -8.40 -3.39 -2.82
C VAL A 46 -9.39 -4.26 -3.61
N LEU A 47 -10.06 -3.63 -4.57
CA LEU A 47 -10.93 -4.33 -5.51
C LEU A 47 -10.07 -5.05 -6.55
N LEU A 48 -9.79 -6.33 -6.26
CA LEU A 48 -9.22 -7.24 -7.24
C LEU A 48 -10.34 -7.63 -8.21
N LYS A 49 -10.24 -7.21 -9.48
CA LYS A 49 -11.13 -7.74 -10.54
C LYS A 49 -10.98 -9.25 -10.65
N GLU A 50 -9.74 -9.73 -10.51
CA GLU A 50 -9.34 -11.13 -10.41
C GLU A 50 -8.17 -11.18 -9.41
N THR A 51 -8.18 -12.15 -8.48
CA THR A 51 -7.09 -12.33 -7.52
C THR A 51 -5.91 -12.96 -8.26
N VAL A 52 -5.01 -12.13 -8.81
CA VAL A 52 -3.82 -12.64 -9.49
C VAL A 52 -2.85 -13.15 -8.43
N GLU A 53 -2.61 -14.45 -8.37
CA GLU A 53 -1.57 -15.00 -7.51
C GLU A 53 -0.22 -14.34 -7.79
N GLY A 54 0.55 -14.06 -6.75
CA GLY A 54 1.88 -13.50 -6.92
C GLY A 54 2.29 -12.53 -5.82
N ILE A 55 3.35 -11.78 -6.12
CA ILE A 55 3.94 -10.82 -5.19
C ILE A 55 3.41 -9.42 -5.50
N TYR A 56 2.68 -8.87 -4.56
CA TYR A 56 2.16 -7.52 -4.59
C TYR A 56 3.14 -6.58 -3.90
N THR A 57 3.13 -5.31 -4.30
CA THR A 57 3.95 -4.26 -3.70
C THR A 57 3.06 -3.24 -3.01
N VAL A 58 3.38 -2.89 -1.78
CA VAL A 58 2.86 -1.69 -1.10
C VAL A 58 3.99 -0.69 -1.05
N ALA A 59 3.79 0.51 -1.59
CA ALA A 59 4.83 1.54 -1.66
C ALA A 59 4.33 2.87 -1.11
N VAL A 60 5.23 3.59 -0.46
CA VAL A 60 5.08 4.99 -0.09
C VAL A 60 5.70 5.84 -1.19
N VAL A 61 4.92 6.75 -1.77
CA VAL A 61 5.33 7.55 -2.93
C VAL A 61 5.22 9.05 -2.61
N ARG A 62 6.20 9.83 -3.07
CA ARG A 62 6.14 11.30 -3.05
C ARG A 62 6.72 11.84 -4.35
N HIS A 63 5.97 12.72 -5.03
CA HIS A 63 6.38 13.31 -6.32
C HIS A 63 6.93 12.25 -7.30
N ASN A 64 6.18 11.16 -7.50
CA ASN A 64 6.56 10.01 -8.35
C ASN A 64 7.83 9.24 -7.92
N THR A 65 8.38 9.51 -6.74
CA THR A 65 9.52 8.78 -6.16
C THR A 65 9.03 7.81 -5.09
N ILE A 66 9.44 6.54 -5.16
CA ILE A 66 9.20 5.57 -4.11
C ILE A 66 10.17 5.86 -2.96
N LEU A 67 9.64 6.19 -1.79
CA LEU A 67 10.42 6.45 -0.58
C LEU A 67 10.69 5.18 0.21
N SER A 68 9.72 4.26 0.22
CA SER A 68 9.82 2.96 0.88
C SER A 68 8.83 1.99 0.23
N LYS A 69 9.12 0.70 0.31
CA LYS A 69 8.20 -0.34 -0.17
C LYS A 69 8.34 -1.62 0.64
N THR A 70 7.26 -2.36 0.70
CA THR A 70 7.20 -3.73 1.20
C THR A 70 6.43 -4.60 0.23
N HIS A 71 6.52 -5.92 0.40
CA HIS A 71 5.87 -6.88 -0.48
C HIS A 71 5.07 -7.89 0.35
N PHE A 72 4.00 -8.39 -0.25
CA PHE A 72 3.25 -9.52 0.29
C PHE A 72 2.88 -10.47 -0.84
N ARG A 73 2.79 -11.77 -0.52
CA ARG A 73 2.38 -12.79 -1.47
C ARG A 73 0.89 -13.10 -1.28
N VAL A 74 0.18 -13.20 -2.40
CA VAL A 74 -1.15 -13.82 -2.47
C VAL A 74 -1.00 -15.15 -3.20
N SER A 75 -1.53 -16.21 -2.60
CA SER A 75 -1.63 -17.56 -3.15
C SER A 75 -2.97 -18.14 -2.69
N ASP A 76 -3.56 -19.02 -3.51
CA ASP A 76 -4.76 -19.77 -3.15
C ASP A 76 -4.54 -20.72 -1.95
#